data_AF-A0A2K9MCG5-F1
#
_entry.id   AF-A0A2K9MCG5-F1
#
_cell.length_a   1.000
_cell.length_b   1.000
_cell.length_c   1.000
_cell.angle_alpha   90.00
_cell.angle_beta   90.00
_cell.angle_gamma   90.00
#
_symmetry.space_group_name_H-M   'P 1'
#
loop_
_entity.id
_entity.type
_entity.pdbx_description
1 polymer ?
#
loop_
_entity_poly.entity_id
_entity_poly.type
_entity_poly.pdbx_seq_one_letter_code
_entity_poly.pdbx_strand_id
1 'polypeptide(L)'
;MTEDQFSASQIGEILADALEVSTEARNNLQHRVRYLAKKNYLKEGRKIDQRGTLQFPKSEVYRAAILCEFLNLSMDMKIAIGVLERAERFNPIGELPESARIKDGGGYTFHGGLSDAVRGIAFGEKWKLILTLQRSGYESDAGIAARYVSPKESSVNVDRLFGRAAAATIVAIDLTALFEKIVPVVGKF
;
A
#
# COMPACT_ATOMS: atom_id res chain seq x y z
N MET A 1 10.55 -3.25 -20.99
CA MET A 1 9.33 -2.43 -21.19
C MET A 1 9.46 -1.24 -20.26
N THR A 2 9.28 -0.02 -20.76
CA THR A 2 9.37 1.20 -19.95
C THR A 2 8.12 1.25 -19.07
N GLU A 3 8.28 1.19 -17.75
CA GLU A 3 7.16 1.32 -16.82
C GLU A 3 6.54 2.72 -16.95
N ASP A 4 5.21 2.83 -16.92
CA ASP A 4 4.52 4.12 -16.98
C ASP A 4 4.99 5.02 -15.83
N GLN A 5 5.29 6.29 -16.15
CA GLN A 5 5.85 7.27 -15.24
C GLN A 5 4.91 8.45 -15.05
N PHE A 6 4.71 8.89 -13.80
CA PHE A 6 3.74 9.91 -13.44
C PHE A 6 4.39 11.02 -12.59
N SER A 7 4.14 12.27 -12.92
CA SER A 7 4.47 13.39 -12.03
C SER A 7 3.54 13.41 -10.81
N ALA A 8 3.96 14.08 -9.73
CA ALA A 8 3.12 14.21 -8.52
C ALA A 8 1.73 14.84 -8.81
N SER A 9 1.66 15.77 -9.76
CA SER A 9 0.36 16.35 -10.18
C SER A 9 -0.52 15.32 -10.87
N GLN A 10 0.04 14.53 -11.79
CA GLN A 10 -0.69 13.46 -12.48
C GLN A 10 -1.17 12.38 -11.49
N ILE A 11 -0.33 11.99 -10.53
CA ILE A 11 -0.74 11.06 -9.46
C ILE A 11 -1.94 11.65 -8.70
N GLY A 12 -1.88 12.93 -8.30
CA GLY A 12 -2.99 13.58 -7.58
C GLY A 12 -4.28 13.67 -8.39
N GLU A 13 -4.19 13.89 -9.70
CA GLU A 13 -5.34 13.89 -10.61
C GLU A 13 -5.94 12.49 -10.74
N ILE A 14 -5.11 11.48 -11.02
CA ILE A 14 -5.53 10.07 -11.12
C ILE A 14 -6.28 9.64 -9.86
N LEU A 15 -5.71 9.92 -8.68
CA LEU A 15 -6.35 9.55 -7.42
C LEU A 15 -7.65 10.32 -7.19
N ALA A 16 -7.71 11.61 -7.53
CA ALA A 16 -8.92 12.40 -7.37
C ALA A 16 -10.06 11.92 -8.28
N ASP A 17 -9.73 11.60 -9.52
CA ASP A 17 -10.69 11.11 -10.52
C ASP A 17 -11.16 9.69 -10.15
N ALA A 18 -10.24 8.79 -9.84
CA ALA A 18 -10.56 7.41 -9.47
C ALA A 18 -11.38 7.33 -8.18
N LEU A 19 -11.09 8.16 -7.17
CA LEU A 19 -11.81 8.16 -5.90
C LEU A 19 -13.07 9.04 -5.91
N GLU A 20 -13.39 9.68 -7.04
CA GLU A 20 -14.60 10.50 -7.23
C GLU A 20 -14.76 11.60 -6.15
N VAL A 21 -13.65 12.20 -5.72
CA VAL A 21 -13.67 13.16 -4.62
C VAL A 21 -14.27 14.50 -5.06
N SER A 22 -14.92 15.21 -4.14
CA SER A 22 -15.45 16.56 -4.38
C SER A 22 -14.34 17.54 -4.80
N THR A 23 -14.69 18.67 -5.44
CA THR A 23 -13.72 19.68 -5.89
C THR A 23 -12.83 20.21 -4.76
N GLU A 24 -13.38 20.38 -3.56
CA GLU A 24 -12.62 20.81 -2.38
C GLU A 24 -11.65 19.72 -1.92
N ALA A 25 -12.12 18.47 -1.84
CA ALA A 25 -11.31 17.31 -1.49
C ALA A 25 -10.22 17.01 -2.53
N ARG A 26 -10.48 17.29 -3.82
CA ARG A 26 -9.51 17.18 -4.91
C ARG A 26 -8.28 18.03 -4.67
N ASN A 27 -8.48 19.31 -4.34
CA ASN A 27 -7.36 20.21 -4.07
C ASN A 27 -6.53 19.70 -2.88
N ASN A 28 -7.20 19.29 -1.80
CA ASN A 28 -6.52 18.73 -0.62
C ASN A 28 -5.71 17.47 -0.98
N LEU A 29 -6.29 16.52 -1.72
CA LEU A 29 -5.62 15.31 -2.17
C LEU A 29 -4.39 15.64 -3.03
N GLN A 30 -4.52 16.53 -4.02
CA GLN A 30 -3.39 16.96 -4.84
C GLN A 30 -2.29 17.63 -4.00
N HIS A 31 -2.65 18.46 -3.02
CA HIS A 31 -1.69 19.07 -2.10
C HIS A 31 -0.94 18.02 -1.28
N ARG A 32 -1.63 16.99 -0.80
CA ARG A 32 -0.99 15.87 -0.08
C ARG A 32 -0.04 15.09 -0.96
N VAL A 33 -0.42 14.74 -2.19
CA VAL A 33 0.47 14.02 -3.11
C VAL A 33 1.72 14.85 -3.43
N ARG A 34 1.56 16.17 -3.67
CA ARG A 34 2.72 17.07 -3.84
C ARG A 34 3.58 17.15 -2.59
N TYR A 35 2.98 17.14 -1.40
CA TYR A 35 3.71 17.07 -0.13
C TYR A 35 4.51 15.78 -0.02
N LEU A 36 3.92 14.62 -0.37
CA LEU A 36 4.60 13.33 -0.37
C LEU A 36 5.83 13.33 -1.29
N ALA A 37 5.68 13.85 -2.50
CA ALA A 37 6.77 14.00 -3.46
C ALA A 37 7.86 14.95 -2.93
N LYS A 38 7.48 16.15 -2.47
CA LYS A 38 8.43 17.17 -1.98
C LYS A 38 9.21 16.72 -0.75
N LYS A 39 8.64 15.85 0.07
CA LYS A 39 9.26 15.29 1.27
C LYS A 39 9.98 13.96 1.02
N ASN A 40 10.11 13.53 -0.24
CA ASN A 40 10.74 12.27 -0.63
C ASN A 40 10.11 11.03 0.00
N TYR A 41 8.80 11.07 0.26
CA TYR A 41 8.04 9.91 0.71
C TYR A 41 7.66 9.00 -0.46
N LEU A 42 7.56 9.57 -1.67
CA LEU A 42 7.50 8.80 -2.91
C LEU A 42 8.93 8.41 -3.33
N LYS A 43 9.15 7.12 -3.66
CA LYS A 43 10.47 6.57 -4.01
C LYS A 43 10.70 6.59 -5.53
N GLU A 44 11.97 6.45 -5.91
CA GLU A 44 12.40 6.26 -7.32
C GLU A 44 12.01 7.40 -8.28
N GLY A 45 11.81 8.60 -7.75
CA GLY A 45 11.54 9.79 -8.55
C GLY A 45 12.71 10.15 -9.46
N ARG A 46 12.49 10.15 -10.77
CA ARG A 46 13.46 10.59 -11.78
C ARG A 46 13.22 12.04 -12.16
N LYS A 47 14.25 12.87 -12.09
CA LYS A 47 14.20 14.26 -12.56
C LYS A 47 14.11 14.29 -14.10
N ILE A 48 13.13 15.02 -14.62
CA ILE A 48 12.84 15.10 -16.07
C ILE A 48 13.11 16.46 -16.70
N ASP A 49 13.22 17.52 -15.89
CA ASP A 49 13.49 18.86 -16.37
C ASP A 49 14.49 19.59 -15.47
N GLN A 50 14.97 20.74 -15.91
CA GLN A 50 15.90 21.56 -15.12
C GLN A 50 15.23 22.15 -13.87
N ARG A 51 13.91 22.34 -13.91
CA ARG A 51 13.09 22.90 -12.82
C ARG A 51 12.98 21.98 -11.60
N GLY A 52 13.31 20.70 -11.76
CA GLY A 52 13.26 19.73 -10.66
C GLY A 52 11.98 18.91 -10.62
N THR A 53 11.20 18.89 -11.70
CA THR A 53 10.02 18.02 -11.79
C THR A 53 10.47 16.56 -11.76
N LEU A 54 9.86 15.80 -10.84
CA LEU A 54 10.09 14.37 -10.69
C LEU A 54 8.95 13.59 -11.34
N GLN A 55 9.31 12.51 -12.03
CA GLN A 55 8.41 11.45 -12.47
C GLN A 55 8.65 10.21 -11.62
N PHE A 56 7.57 9.55 -11.22
CA PHE A 56 7.57 8.39 -10.34
C PHE A 56 6.99 7.18 -11.07
N PRO A 57 7.46 5.95 -10.76
CA PRO A 57 6.89 4.74 -11.32
C PRO A 57 5.44 4.54 -10.88
N LYS A 58 4.74 3.68 -11.62
CA LYS A 58 3.35 3.29 -11.36
C LYS A 58 3.08 2.85 -9.92
N SER A 59 4.04 2.15 -9.31
CA SER A 59 3.98 1.70 -7.92
C SER A 59 3.68 2.84 -6.93
N GLU A 60 4.19 4.03 -7.22
CA GLU A 60 4.04 5.19 -6.35
C GLU A 60 2.64 5.82 -6.43
N VAL A 61 1.82 5.49 -7.43
CA VAL A 61 0.39 5.86 -7.44
C VAL A 61 -0.35 5.13 -6.33
N TYR A 62 -0.19 3.80 -6.27
CA TYR A 62 -0.81 2.96 -5.24
C TYR A 62 -0.27 3.27 -3.85
N ARG A 63 1.04 3.51 -3.75
CA ARG A 63 1.67 3.90 -2.49
C ARG A 63 1.19 5.27 -2.02
N ALA A 64 1.05 6.25 -2.92
CA ALA A 64 0.51 7.55 -2.59
C ALA A 64 -0.93 7.44 -2.06
N ALA A 65 -1.77 6.57 -2.64
CA ALA A 65 -3.12 6.34 -2.14
C ALA A 65 -3.11 5.85 -0.68
N ILE A 66 -2.27 4.85 -0.33
CA ILE A 66 -2.17 4.38 1.06
C ILE A 66 -1.63 5.47 1.99
N LEU A 67 -0.61 6.22 1.57
CA LEU A 67 -0.05 7.31 2.37
C LEU A 67 -1.06 8.45 2.59
N CYS A 68 -1.92 8.72 1.61
CA CYS A 68 -3.03 9.66 1.76
C CYS A 68 -4.07 9.17 2.78
N GLU A 69 -4.34 7.86 2.84
CA GLU A 69 -5.17 7.27 3.91
C GLU A 69 -4.53 7.42 5.28
N PHE A 70 -3.21 7.22 5.41
CA PHE A 70 -2.52 7.48 6.68
C PHE A 70 -2.59 8.96 7.10
N LEU A 71 -2.46 9.88 6.14
CA LEU A 71 -2.65 11.31 6.41
C LEU A 71 -4.10 11.64 6.83
N ASN A 72 -5.11 10.98 6.24
CA ASN A 72 -6.51 11.11 6.68
C ASN A 72 -6.69 10.65 8.13
N LEU A 73 -6.00 9.59 8.52
CA LEU A 73 -5.99 9.07 9.89
C LEU A 73 -5.10 9.88 10.85
N SER A 74 -4.56 11.03 10.40
CA SER A 74 -3.62 11.86 11.17
C SER A 74 -2.39 11.09 11.69
N MET A 75 -1.99 10.03 10.98
CA MET A 75 -0.82 9.24 11.33
C MET A 75 0.46 10.01 10.97
N ASP A 76 1.45 9.98 11.87
CA ASP A 76 2.76 10.55 11.59
C ASP A 76 3.42 9.85 10.39
N MET A 77 3.94 10.63 9.45
CA MET A 77 4.47 10.11 8.19
C MET A 77 5.72 9.23 8.38
N LYS A 78 6.54 9.45 9.41
CA LYS A 78 7.68 8.56 9.68
C LYS A 78 7.17 7.19 10.12
N ILE A 79 6.10 7.16 10.92
CA ILE A 79 5.44 5.92 11.33
C ILE A 79 4.81 5.24 10.11
N ALA A 80 4.05 5.98 9.30
CA ALA A 80 3.40 5.45 8.09
C ALA A 80 4.40 4.81 7.10
N ILE A 81 5.54 5.45 6.88
CA ILE A 81 6.61 4.90 6.04
C ILE A 81 7.19 3.63 6.65
N GLY A 82 7.49 3.64 7.96
CA GLY A 82 7.98 2.44 8.65
C GLY A 82 6.99 1.27 8.62
N VAL A 83 5.69 1.57 8.68
CA VAL A 83 4.60 0.58 8.49
C VAL A 83 4.67 -0.04 7.12
N LEU A 84 4.71 0.77 6.05
CA LEU A 84 4.78 0.23 4.68
C LEU A 84 6.05 -0.58 4.47
N GLU A 85 7.19 -0.11 4.95
CA GLU A 85 8.47 -0.84 4.82
C GLU A 85 8.46 -2.18 5.56
N ARG A 86 7.76 -2.27 6.69
CA ARG A 86 7.55 -3.55 7.37
C ARG A 86 6.59 -4.45 6.60
N ALA A 87 5.52 -3.88 6.04
CA ALA A 87 4.56 -4.64 5.23
C ALA A 87 5.19 -5.21 3.95
N GLU A 88 6.04 -4.45 3.26
CA GLU A 88 6.77 -4.95 2.07
C GLU A 88 7.79 -6.04 2.38
N ARG A 89 8.31 -6.10 3.62
CA ARG A 89 9.26 -7.12 4.06
C ARG A 89 8.58 -8.35 4.67
N PHE A 90 7.26 -8.29 4.85
CA PHE A 90 6.53 -9.41 5.42
C PHE A 90 6.43 -10.51 4.37
N ASN A 91 7.07 -11.65 4.65
CA ASN A 91 6.93 -12.85 3.83
C ASN A 91 5.74 -13.68 4.37
N PRO A 92 4.59 -13.70 3.67
CA PRO A 92 3.44 -14.47 4.09
C PRO A 92 3.76 -15.97 4.11
N ILE A 93 3.36 -16.62 5.20
CA ILE A 93 3.45 -18.06 5.39
C ILE A 93 2.02 -18.58 5.37
N GLY A 94 1.57 -19.18 4.26
CA GLY A 94 0.19 -19.63 4.13
C GLY A 94 -0.23 -19.98 2.71
N GLU A 95 -1.55 -20.12 2.52
CA GLU A 95 -2.14 -20.41 1.22
C GLU A 95 -1.92 -19.25 0.24
N LEU A 96 -1.50 -19.60 -0.98
CA LEU A 96 -1.20 -18.64 -2.03
C LEU A 96 -2.50 -18.20 -2.74
N PRO A 97 -2.67 -16.89 -3.00
CA PRO A 97 -3.83 -16.37 -3.73
C PRO A 97 -3.85 -16.88 -5.18
N GLU A 98 -5.02 -16.87 -5.82
CA GLU A 98 -5.14 -17.33 -7.22
C GLU A 98 -4.35 -16.41 -8.16
N SER A 99 -4.31 -15.11 -7.84
CA SER A 99 -3.54 -14.11 -8.55
C SER A 99 -2.02 -14.37 -8.58
N ALA A 100 -1.51 -15.19 -7.66
CA ALA A 100 -0.11 -15.61 -7.64
C ALA A 100 0.20 -16.75 -8.63
N ARG A 101 -0.82 -17.39 -9.22
CA ARG A 101 -0.62 -18.53 -10.11
C ARG A 101 -0.09 -18.08 -11.48
N ILE A 102 0.98 -18.73 -11.94
CA ILE A 102 1.52 -18.48 -13.29
C ILE A 102 0.57 -19.08 -14.34
N LYS A 103 0.12 -18.24 -15.29
CA LYS A 103 -0.92 -18.58 -16.29
C LYS A 103 -0.61 -19.81 -17.16
N ASP A 104 0.68 -20.11 -17.37
CA ASP A 104 1.11 -21.17 -18.29
C ASP A 104 1.57 -22.47 -17.57
N GLY A 105 1.28 -22.58 -16.27
CA GLY A 105 1.54 -23.79 -15.48
C GLY A 105 3.01 -23.92 -15.04
N GLY A 106 3.22 -24.22 -13.75
CA GLY A 106 4.54 -24.55 -13.22
C GLY A 106 4.93 -23.90 -11.89
N GLY A 107 4.10 -23.02 -11.33
CA GLY A 107 4.38 -22.46 -10.01
C GLY A 107 3.55 -21.25 -9.63
N TYR A 108 4.01 -20.59 -8.55
CA TYR A 108 3.42 -19.38 -8.01
C TYR A 108 4.49 -18.30 -7.90
N THR A 109 4.14 -17.06 -8.23
CA THR A 109 4.94 -15.87 -7.94
C THR A 109 4.22 -15.05 -6.89
N PHE A 110 4.69 -15.14 -5.65
CA PHE A 110 4.12 -14.42 -4.52
C PHE A 110 5.21 -13.98 -3.55
N HIS A 111 5.20 -12.70 -3.21
CA HIS A 111 6.15 -12.08 -2.30
C HIS A 111 5.46 -11.35 -1.14
N GLY A 112 4.13 -11.17 -1.20
CA GLY A 112 3.34 -10.63 -0.09
C GLY A 112 3.38 -9.12 0.08
N GLY A 113 3.75 -8.39 -0.97
CA GLY A 113 3.88 -6.93 -0.96
C GLY A 113 2.74 -6.19 -1.68
N LEU A 114 2.93 -4.89 -1.89
CA LEU A 114 1.99 -4.04 -2.62
C LEU A 114 1.70 -4.55 -4.03
N SER A 115 2.73 -5.09 -4.69
CA SER A 115 2.61 -5.60 -6.06
C SER A 115 1.61 -6.75 -6.18
N ASP A 116 1.68 -7.70 -5.24
CA ASP A 116 0.76 -8.83 -5.20
C ASP A 116 -0.65 -8.39 -4.78
N ALA A 117 -0.77 -7.43 -3.86
CA ALA A 117 -2.07 -6.88 -3.48
C ALA A 117 -2.78 -6.22 -4.68
N VAL A 118 -2.08 -5.38 -5.44
CA VAL A 118 -2.63 -4.73 -6.65
C VAL A 118 -2.99 -5.79 -7.71
N ARG A 119 -2.12 -6.78 -7.94
CA ARG A 119 -2.39 -7.88 -8.88
C ARG A 119 -3.63 -8.68 -8.45
N GLY A 120 -3.76 -8.96 -7.16
CA GLY A 120 -4.87 -9.69 -6.58
C GLY A 120 -6.18 -8.94 -6.71
N ILE A 121 -6.20 -7.64 -6.41
CA ILE A 121 -7.38 -6.80 -6.58
C ILE A 121 -7.77 -6.72 -8.07
N ALA A 122 -6.81 -6.61 -8.98
CA ALA A 122 -7.06 -6.70 -10.42
C ALA A 122 -7.64 -8.06 -10.86
N PHE A 123 -7.44 -9.11 -10.05
CA PHE A 123 -8.00 -10.45 -10.24
C PHE A 123 -9.33 -10.65 -9.48
N GLY A 124 -9.86 -9.60 -8.81
CA GLY A 124 -11.10 -9.66 -8.03
C GLY A 124 -10.96 -10.17 -6.60
N GLU A 125 -9.73 -10.27 -6.08
CA GLU A 125 -9.47 -10.70 -4.71
C GLU A 125 -9.64 -9.56 -3.71
N LYS A 126 -10.05 -9.88 -2.48
CA LYS A 126 -10.21 -8.91 -1.39
C LYS A 126 -8.95 -8.81 -0.54
N TRP A 127 -8.25 -7.68 -0.62
CA TRP A 127 -6.97 -7.45 0.04
C TRP A 127 -7.07 -6.38 1.12
N LYS A 128 -6.28 -6.54 2.19
CA LYS A 128 -6.19 -5.58 3.28
C LYS A 128 -4.75 -5.32 3.67
N LEU A 129 -4.46 -4.10 4.13
CA LEU A 129 -3.25 -3.81 4.89
C LEU A 129 -3.61 -3.83 6.37
N ILE A 130 -3.05 -4.77 7.12
CA ILE A 130 -3.28 -4.87 8.57
C ILE A 130 -2.08 -4.29 9.30
N LEU A 131 -2.35 -3.38 10.23
CA LEU A 131 -1.41 -2.85 11.21
C LEU A 131 -1.79 -3.37 12.59
N THR A 132 -0.81 -3.84 13.34
CA THR A 132 -1.02 -4.34 14.71
C THR A 132 -0.04 -3.67 15.65
N LEU A 133 -0.57 -2.97 16.66
CA LEU A 133 0.24 -2.41 17.72
C LEU A 133 0.58 -3.52 18.73
N GLN A 134 1.87 -3.87 18.78
CA GLN A 134 2.42 -4.82 19.73
C GLN A 134 2.83 -4.08 20.99
N ARG A 135 2.23 -4.42 22.13
CA ARG A 135 2.65 -3.91 23.45
C ARG A 135 3.72 -4.83 24.01
N SER A 136 4.84 -4.28 24.48
CA SER A 136 5.87 -5.09 25.12
C SER A 136 5.39 -5.58 26.49
N GLY A 137 5.68 -6.84 26.80
CA GLY A 137 5.66 -7.34 28.18
C GLY A 137 6.98 -7.07 28.90
N TYR A 138 8.09 -6.97 28.16
CA TYR A 138 9.44 -6.61 28.59
C TYR A 138 10.15 -5.89 27.43
N GLU A 139 11.01 -4.92 27.75
CA GLU A 139 11.37 -3.70 27.00
C GLU A 139 11.96 -3.77 25.56
N SER A 140 11.91 -4.89 24.81
CA SER A 140 12.51 -4.95 23.46
C SER A 140 11.52 -4.95 22.28
N ASP A 141 10.25 -5.30 22.47
CA ASP A 141 9.38 -5.71 21.36
C ASP A 141 8.12 -4.82 21.13
N ALA A 142 8.07 -3.64 21.76
CA ALA A 142 6.98 -2.70 21.49
C ALA A 142 7.14 -2.12 20.08
N GLY A 143 6.16 -2.35 19.20
CA GLY A 143 6.29 -1.98 17.79
C GLY A 143 4.97 -2.03 17.02
N ILE A 144 5.04 -1.67 15.73
CA ILE A 144 3.92 -1.83 14.80
C ILE A 144 4.31 -2.91 13.80
N ALA A 145 3.61 -4.04 13.86
CA ALA A 145 3.64 -5.04 12.80
C ALA A 145 2.69 -4.60 11.69
N ALA A 146 3.07 -4.85 10.44
CA ALA A 146 2.26 -4.49 9.28
C ALA A 146 2.40 -5.56 8.19
N ARG A 147 1.31 -5.87 7.48
CA ARG A 147 1.32 -6.87 6.40
C ARG A 147 0.14 -6.73 5.45
N TYR A 148 0.36 -7.11 4.19
CA TYR A 148 -0.69 -7.29 3.20
C TYR A 148 -1.33 -8.67 3.37
N VAL A 149 -2.65 -8.71 3.46
CA VAL A 149 -3.41 -9.93 3.75
C VAL A 149 -4.37 -10.21 2.60
N SER A 150 -4.25 -11.40 2.03
CA SER A 150 -5.11 -11.91 0.96
C SER A 150 -6.38 -12.55 1.55
N PRO A 151 -7.46 -12.73 0.77
CA PRO A 151 -8.72 -13.24 1.30
C PRO A 151 -8.66 -14.70 1.77
N LYS A 152 -7.73 -15.49 1.22
CA LYS A 152 -7.51 -16.89 1.61
C LYS A 152 -6.75 -17.04 2.92
N GLU A 153 -6.10 -15.98 3.37
CA GLU A 153 -5.44 -15.96 4.66
C GLU A 153 -6.52 -15.77 5.74
N SER A 154 -7.23 -16.86 6.03
CA SER A 154 -8.35 -16.91 6.97
C SER A 154 -7.86 -16.51 8.35
N SER A 155 -8.03 -15.22 8.70
CA SER A 155 -7.80 -14.64 10.03
C SER A 155 -6.86 -15.49 10.88
N VAL A 156 -5.62 -15.71 10.40
CA VAL A 156 -4.71 -16.59 11.13
C VAL A 156 -4.54 -15.89 12.45
N ASN A 157 -5.03 -16.57 13.50
CA ASN A 157 -5.14 -16.08 14.86
C ASN A 157 -3.95 -15.14 15.10
N VAL A 158 -4.21 -13.83 15.15
CA VAL A 158 -3.15 -12.82 15.30
C VAL A 158 -2.33 -13.19 16.54
N ASP A 159 -2.99 -13.78 17.53
CA ASP A 159 -2.43 -14.35 18.76
C ASP A 159 -1.50 -15.56 18.54
N ARG A 160 -1.73 -16.43 17.54
CA ARG A 160 -0.86 -17.58 17.21
C ARG A 160 0.40 -17.16 16.47
N LEU A 161 0.32 -16.20 15.55
CA LEU A 161 1.46 -15.75 14.75
C LEU A 161 2.47 -14.93 15.57
N PHE A 162 1.99 -14.19 16.58
CA PHE A 162 2.85 -13.38 17.44
C PHE A 162 3.10 -13.99 18.84
N GLY A 163 2.61 -15.20 19.08
CA GLY A 163 2.96 -16.01 20.26
C GLY A 163 2.53 -15.46 21.61
N ARG A 164 1.70 -14.40 21.70
CA ARG A 164 1.18 -13.84 22.96
C ARG A 164 -0.16 -13.12 22.79
N ALA A 165 -1.03 -13.29 23.78
CA ALA A 165 -2.27 -12.54 23.97
C ALA A 165 -1.97 -11.09 24.41
N ALA A 166 -1.65 -10.17 23.50
CA ALA A 166 -1.55 -8.74 23.82
C ALA A 166 -1.56 -7.79 22.60
N ALA A 167 -2.20 -8.14 21.48
CA ALA A 167 -2.49 -7.15 20.45
C ALA A 167 -3.66 -6.26 20.92
N ALA A 168 -3.36 -5.08 21.44
CA ALA A 168 -4.40 -4.20 21.99
C ALA A 168 -5.13 -3.37 20.92
N THR A 169 -4.53 -3.20 19.74
CA THR A 169 -5.12 -2.36 18.68
C THR A 169 -4.73 -2.87 17.30
N ILE A 170 -5.75 -3.09 16.48
CA ILE A 170 -5.62 -3.51 15.08
C ILE A 170 -6.27 -2.42 14.22
N VAL A 171 -5.55 -1.95 13.19
CA VAL A 171 -6.09 -1.09 12.14
C VAL A 171 -6.03 -1.88 10.83
N ALA A 172 -7.12 -1.92 10.09
CA ALA A 172 -7.19 -2.57 8.79
C ALA A 172 -7.64 -1.56 7.74
N ILE A 173 -6.80 -1.36 6.72
CA ILE A 173 -7.14 -0.58 5.53
C ILE A 173 -7.62 -1.55 4.46
N ASP A 174 -8.83 -1.35 3.96
CA ASP A 174 -9.37 -2.14 2.85
C ASP A 174 -8.74 -1.66 1.54
N LEU A 175 -7.74 -2.40 1.07
CA LEU A 175 -7.04 -2.07 -0.17
C LEU A 175 -7.91 -2.35 -1.38
N THR A 176 -8.87 -3.27 -1.28
CA THR A 176 -9.85 -3.54 -2.33
C THR A 176 -10.65 -2.28 -2.62
N ALA A 177 -11.28 -1.70 -1.59
CA ALA A 177 -12.06 -0.48 -1.74
C ALA A 177 -11.20 0.70 -2.22
N LEU A 178 -9.94 0.77 -1.77
CA LEU A 178 -9.03 1.82 -2.17
C LEU A 178 -8.57 1.70 -3.63
N PHE A 179 -8.28 0.48 -4.11
CA PHE A 179 -7.65 0.26 -5.41
C PHE A 179 -8.61 -0.21 -6.51
N GLU A 180 -9.81 -0.69 -6.19
CA GLU A 180 -10.78 -1.17 -7.19
C GLU A 180 -11.08 -0.13 -8.29
N LYS A 181 -11.08 1.16 -7.91
CA LYS A 181 -11.29 2.28 -8.85
C LYS A 181 -9.99 2.78 -9.49
N ILE A 182 -8.84 2.53 -8.86
CA ILE A 182 -7.52 2.98 -9.35
C ILE A 182 -6.96 2.01 -10.40
N VAL A 183 -7.09 0.70 -10.17
CA VAL A 183 -6.55 -0.36 -11.02
C VAL A 183 -7.01 -0.26 -12.48
N PRO A 184 -8.29 0.03 -12.81
CA PRO A 184 -8.73 0.18 -14.20
C PRO A 184 -8.07 1.35 -14.94
N VAL A 185 -7.66 2.40 -14.22
CA VAL A 185 -7.05 3.61 -14.79
C VAL A 185 -5.53 3.45 -14.94
N VAL A 186 -4.90 2.86 -13.93
CA VAL A 186 -3.43 2.80 -13.79
C VAL A 186 -2.85 1.49 -14.31
N GLY A 187 -3.64 0.41 -14.24
CA GLY A 187 -3.22 -0.96 -14.55
C GLY A 187 -2.43 -1.61 -13.42
N LYS A 188 -2.28 -2.94 -13.50
CA LYS A 188 -1.46 -3.74 -12.57
C LYS A 188 0.03 -3.74 -12.97
N PHE A 189 0.85 -4.29 -12.07
CA PHE A 189 2.27 -4.61 -12.33
C PHE A 189 2.44 -5.79 -13.28
#